data_AF-A0A7Y3JYU0-F1
#
_entry.id   AF-A0A7Y3JYU0-F1
#
_cell.length_a   1.000
_cell.length_b   1.000
_cell.length_c   1.000
_cell.angle_alpha   90.00
_cell.angle_beta   90.00
_cell.angle_gamma   90.00
#
_symmetry.space_group_name_H-M   'P 1'
#
loop_
_entity.id
_entity.type
_entity.pdbx_description
1 polymer ?
#
loop_
_entity_poly.entity_id
_entity_poly.type
_entity_poly.pdbx_seq_one_letter_code
_entity_poly.pdbx_strand_id
1 'polypeptide(L)'
;MKFSILAAGLCAGMMAGAGYAQEPVTQDAVSPQMPSAQAAREQVLRDAEALMRAGKPAEAYALLEPLEFERSGEVRFDYLLGIAALDSGKPDKATLAFERVLAVNPNYTAARLDMA
;
A
#
# COMPACT_ATOMS: atom_id res chain seq x y z
N MET A 1 -14.11 -41.59 8.22
CA MET A 1 -14.62 -42.52 7.19
C MET A 1 -13.59 -42.56 6.07
N LYS A 2 -13.05 -43.75 5.78
CA LYS A 2 -11.84 -43.98 4.98
C LYS A 2 -12.28 -44.70 3.71
N PHE A 3 -12.16 -44.06 2.56
CA PHE A 3 -12.47 -44.69 1.27
C PHE A 3 -11.19 -44.79 0.45
N SER A 4 -10.61 -45.99 0.48
CA SER A 4 -9.68 -46.48 -0.54
C SER A 4 -10.48 -46.84 -1.78
N ILE A 5 -10.07 -46.34 -2.95
CA ILE A 5 -10.45 -46.93 -4.25
C ILE A 5 -9.15 -47.17 -5.02
N LEU A 6 -8.92 -48.44 -5.29
CA LEU A 6 -7.86 -49.00 -6.12
C LEU A 6 -8.50 -49.26 -7.50
N ALA A 7 -7.98 -48.70 -8.60
CA ALA A 7 -8.23 -49.24 -9.94
C ALA A 7 -7.23 -48.67 -10.95
N ALA A 8 -6.56 -49.60 -11.63
CA ALA A 8 -5.57 -49.38 -12.66
C ALA A 8 -6.19 -48.90 -13.98
N GLY A 9 -5.41 -48.18 -14.77
CA GLY A 9 -5.72 -47.83 -16.15
C GLY A 9 -4.43 -47.61 -16.93
N LEU A 10 -3.85 -48.69 -17.45
CA LEU A 10 -2.76 -48.68 -18.41
C LEU A 10 -3.37 -48.70 -19.81
N CYS A 11 -3.26 -47.62 -20.59
CA CYS A 11 -3.46 -47.67 -22.05
C CYS A 11 -2.79 -46.46 -22.74
N ALA A 12 -1.69 -46.78 -23.43
CA ALA A 12 -1.17 -46.25 -24.68
C ALA A 12 -1.59 -44.85 -25.17
N GLY A 13 -0.59 -43.98 -25.32
CA GLY A 13 -0.62 -42.80 -26.18
C GLY A 13 0.80 -42.43 -26.59
N MET A 14 1.25 -42.96 -27.73
CA MET A 14 2.51 -42.62 -28.40
C MET A 14 2.44 -41.25 -29.07
N MET A 15 3.52 -40.48 -28.89
CA MET A 15 4.18 -39.58 -29.83
C MET A 15 3.43 -38.36 -30.39
N ALA A 16 4.08 -37.21 -30.14
CA ALA A 16 4.17 -35.99 -30.96
C ALA A 16 3.52 -34.75 -30.35
N GLY A 17 4.36 -33.93 -29.74
CA GLY A 17 4.05 -32.58 -29.30
C GLY A 17 5.28 -31.99 -28.65
N ALA A 18 6.08 -31.27 -29.44
CA ALA A 18 7.15 -30.42 -28.95
C ALA A 18 6.63 -29.49 -27.84
N GLY A 19 7.52 -29.12 -26.92
CA GLY A 19 7.26 -28.28 -25.74
C GLY A 19 6.21 -27.19 -25.97
N TYR A 20 5.35 -26.89 -25.01
CA TYR A 20 5.74 -26.47 -23.67
C TYR A 20 4.76 -27.06 -22.64
N ALA A 21 5.26 -27.91 -21.75
CA ALA A 21 4.60 -28.11 -20.47
C ALA A 21 4.86 -26.86 -19.63
N GLN A 22 3.93 -25.91 -19.64
CA GLN A 22 3.80 -25.02 -18.50
C GLN A 22 3.27 -25.88 -17.36
N GLU A 23 4.15 -26.28 -16.45
CA GLU A 23 3.74 -26.75 -15.14
C GLU A 23 2.85 -25.64 -14.54
N PRO A 24 1.64 -25.95 -14.05
CA PRO A 24 0.83 -24.96 -13.37
C PRO A 24 1.64 -24.49 -12.16
N VAL A 25 1.98 -23.20 -12.13
CA VAL A 25 2.57 -22.56 -10.96
C VAL A 25 1.62 -22.84 -9.80
N THR A 26 1.96 -23.81 -8.98
CA THR A 26 1.32 -24.06 -7.69
C THR A 26 1.68 -22.88 -6.80
N GLN A 27 0.77 -21.91 -6.77
CA GLN A 27 0.78 -20.78 -5.85
C GLN A 27 0.48 -21.27 -4.42
N ASP A 28 1.33 -22.11 -3.85
CA ASP A 28 1.14 -22.67 -2.50
C ASP A 28 2.45 -22.84 -1.73
N ALA A 29 3.41 -21.94 -1.96
CA ALA A 29 4.59 -21.80 -1.11
C ALA A 29 4.66 -20.38 -0.53
N VAL A 30 3.68 -19.99 0.28
CA VAL A 30 3.79 -18.81 1.14
C VAL A 30 4.78 -19.13 2.25
N SER A 31 6.07 -19.00 1.92
CA SER A 31 7.09 -18.70 2.92
C SER A 31 6.66 -17.40 3.62
N PRO A 32 6.89 -17.22 4.93
CA PRO A 32 6.62 -15.94 5.59
C PRO A 32 7.51 -14.86 4.96
N GLN A 33 7.02 -14.22 3.89
CA GLN A 33 7.67 -13.12 3.22
C GLN A 33 7.45 -11.89 4.10
N MET A 34 8.53 -11.39 4.68
CA MET A 34 8.56 -10.05 5.25
C MET A 34 7.99 -9.08 4.21
N PRO A 35 7.06 -8.19 4.58
CA PRO A 35 6.52 -7.24 3.63
C PRO A 35 7.66 -6.44 3.00
N SER A 36 7.63 -6.28 1.67
CA SER A 36 8.61 -5.45 0.98
C SER A 36 8.56 -4.02 1.51
N ALA A 37 9.68 -3.29 1.45
CA ALA A 37 9.75 -1.92 1.94
C ALA A 37 8.65 -1.02 1.33
N GLN A 38 8.32 -1.23 0.04
CA GLN A 38 7.24 -0.52 -0.63
C GLN A 38 5.85 -0.88 -0.05
N ALA A 39 5.60 -2.15 0.22
CA ALA A 39 4.34 -2.59 0.83
C ALA A 39 4.17 -2.00 2.23
N ALA A 40 5.25 -1.92 3.02
CA ALA A 40 5.24 -1.28 4.33
C ALA A 40 4.97 0.24 4.24
N ARG A 41 5.63 0.95 3.30
CA ARG A 41 5.39 2.40 3.06
C ARG A 41 3.94 2.69 2.71
N GLU A 42 3.35 1.86 1.85
CA GLU A 42 1.95 1.98 1.46
C GLU A 42 1.00 1.61 2.62
N GLN A 43 1.33 0.59 3.41
CA GLN A 43 0.53 0.22 4.58
C GLN A 43 0.39 1.39 5.56
N VAL A 44 1.48 2.11 5.84
CA VAL A 44 1.44 3.30 6.71
C VAL A 44 0.48 4.37 6.19
N LEU A 45 0.44 4.61 4.87
CA LEU A 45 -0.50 5.56 4.29
C LEU A 45 -1.96 5.11 4.45
N ARG A 46 -2.22 3.81 4.24
CA ARG A 46 -3.56 3.23 4.46
C ARG A 46 -4.00 3.33 5.91
N ASP A 47 -3.09 3.12 6.85
CA ASP A 47 -3.36 3.21 8.29
C ASP A 47 -3.66 4.66 8.70
N ALA A 48 -2.89 5.63 8.20
CA ALA A 48 -3.16 7.04 8.42
C ALA A 48 -4.51 7.47 7.81
N GLU A 49 -4.84 7.04 6.59
CA GLU A 49 -6.17 7.27 5.99
C GLU A 49 -7.31 6.64 6.81
N ALA A 50 -7.09 5.46 7.40
CA ALA A 50 -8.06 4.82 8.29
C ALA A 50 -8.25 5.63 9.58
N LEU A 51 -7.17 6.14 10.17
CA LEU A 51 -7.23 7.02 11.34
C LEU A 51 -7.96 8.34 11.04
N MET A 52 -7.72 8.95 9.88
CA MET A 52 -8.46 10.13 9.42
C MET A 52 -9.96 9.85 9.31
N ARG A 53 -10.34 8.76 8.65
CA ARG A 53 -11.76 8.34 8.53
C ARG A 53 -12.41 8.02 9.88
N ALA A 54 -11.62 7.58 10.86
CA ALA A 54 -12.08 7.32 12.22
C ALA A 54 -12.15 8.59 13.10
N GLY A 55 -11.86 9.79 12.56
CA GLY A 55 -11.87 11.03 13.33
C GLY A 55 -10.71 11.15 14.32
N LYS A 56 -9.58 10.49 14.02
CA LYS A 56 -8.37 10.45 14.86
C LYS A 56 -7.18 11.14 14.18
N PRO A 57 -7.29 12.44 13.83
CA PRO A 57 -6.24 13.13 13.08
C PRO A 57 -4.93 13.25 13.86
N ALA A 58 -4.99 13.37 15.19
CA ALA A 58 -3.78 13.41 16.03
C ALA A 58 -3.00 12.09 15.99
N GLU A 59 -3.68 10.94 15.95
CA GLU A 59 -3.04 9.63 15.80
C GLU A 59 -2.46 9.47 14.39
N ALA A 60 -3.17 9.93 13.35
CA ALA A 60 -2.68 9.92 11.97
C ALA A 60 -1.42 10.78 11.82
N TYR A 61 -1.41 11.97 12.40
CA TYR A 61 -0.25 12.85 12.40
C TYR A 61 0.94 12.20 13.13
N ALA A 62 0.72 11.65 14.32
CA ALA A 62 1.76 10.98 15.09
C ALA A 62 2.34 9.74 14.39
N LEU A 63 1.55 9.07 13.55
CA LEU A 63 2.01 7.95 12.72
C LEU A 63 2.91 8.43 11.56
N LEU A 64 2.61 9.60 10.97
CA LEU A 64 3.28 10.11 9.77
C LEU A 64 4.50 10.99 10.07
N GLU A 65 4.44 11.84 11.10
CA GLU A 65 5.49 12.81 11.44
C GLU A 65 6.91 12.18 11.53
N PRO A 66 7.12 11.00 12.15
CA PRO A 66 8.45 10.40 12.23
C PRO A 66 9.06 10.04 10.86
N LEU A 67 8.22 9.90 9.83
CA LEU A 67 8.62 9.54 8.48
C LEU A 67 8.84 10.77 7.59
N GLU A 68 8.57 11.98 8.07
CA GLU A 68 8.63 13.21 7.26
C GLU A 68 10.02 13.41 6.63
N PHE A 69 11.08 13.13 7.38
CA PHE A 69 12.44 13.26 6.88
C PHE A 69 12.73 12.36 5.67
N GLU A 70 12.21 11.13 5.67
CA GLU A 70 12.47 10.15 4.60
C GLU A 70 11.50 10.24 3.42
N ARG A 71 10.33 10.88 3.62
CA ARG A 71 9.20 10.79 2.70
C ARG A 71 8.68 12.13 2.20
N SER A 72 9.16 13.25 2.75
CA SER A 72 8.84 14.56 2.21
C SER A 72 9.17 14.67 0.72
N GLY A 73 8.30 15.34 -0.04
CA GLY A 73 8.31 15.38 -1.49
C GLY A 73 7.41 14.31 -2.15
N GLU A 74 7.00 13.27 -1.44
CA GLU A 74 5.97 12.35 -1.93
C GLU A 74 4.59 13.00 -1.81
N VAL A 75 3.99 13.37 -2.95
CA VAL A 75 2.70 14.08 -3.02
C VAL A 75 1.62 13.49 -2.10
N ARG A 76 1.41 12.17 -2.13
CA ARG A 76 0.37 11.52 -1.31
C ARG A 76 0.71 11.53 0.18
N PHE A 77 1.99 11.34 0.53
CA PHE A 77 2.43 11.38 1.92
C PHE A 77 2.30 12.80 2.48
N ASP A 78 2.81 13.80 1.76
CA ASP A 78 2.75 15.19 2.20
C ASP A 78 1.31 15.71 2.30
N TYR A 79 0.42 15.33 1.37
CA TYR A 79 -0.98 15.71 1.49
C TYR A 79 -1.65 15.09 2.72
N LEU A 80 -1.42 13.79 2.98
CA LEU A 80 -1.99 13.10 4.14
C LEU A 80 -1.43 13.63 5.47
N LEU A 81 -0.12 13.93 5.52
CA LEU A 81 0.50 14.60 6.66
C LEU A 81 -0.10 15.99 6.87
N GLY A 82 -0.34 16.73 5.78
CA GLY A 82 -0.94 18.07 5.81
C GLY A 82 -2.35 18.08 6.41
N ILE A 83 -3.26 17.23 5.90
CA ILE A 83 -4.64 17.18 6.44
C ILE A 83 -4.65 16.64 7.88
N ALA A 84 -3.78 15.67 8.22
CA ALA A 84 -3.67 15.18 9.59
C ALA A 84 -3.12 16.25 10.55
N ALA A 85 -2.16 17.07 10.10
CA ALA A 85 -1.62 18.19 10.86
C ALA A 85 -2.70 19.27 11.06
N LEU A 86 -3.43 19.63 10.00
CA LEU A 86 -4.48 20.65 10.05
C LEU A 86 -5.58 20.26 11.04
N ASP A 87 -6.13 19.06 10.90
CA ASP A 87 -7.22 18.55 11.73
C ASP A 87 -6.78 18.24 13.17
N SER A 88 -5.47 18.10 13.42
CA SER A 88 -4.90 17.95 14.77
C SER A 88 -4.49 19.28 15.41
N GLY A 89 -4.79 20.42 14.78
CA GLY A 89 -4.53 21.75 15.33
C GLY A 89 -3.07 22.22 15.17
N LYS A 90 -2.38 21.73 14.13
CA LYS A 90 -0.98 22.09 13.81
C LYS A 90 -0.91 22.79 12.43
N PRO A 91 -1.53 23.97 12.26
CA PRO A 91 -1.64 24.64 10.97
C PRO A 91 -0.27 24.94 10.35
N ASP A 92 0.72 25.37 11.13
CA ASP A 92 2.08 25.66 10.62
C ASP A 92 2.72 24.43 9.95
N LYS A 93 2.49 23.24 10.51
CA LYS A 93 2.98 21.98 9.95
C LYS A 93 2.20 21.58 8.69
N ALA A 94 0.90 21.83 8.70
CA ALA A 94 0.04 21.59 7.54
C ALA A 94 0.47 22.46 6.35
N THR A 95 0.69 23.75 6.56
CA THR A 95 1.15 24.69 5.52
C THR A 95 2.42 24.18 4.85
N LEU A 96 3.44 23.80 5.62
CA LEU A 96 4.69 23.29 5.05
C LEU A 96 4.49 22.01 4.22
N ALA A 97 3.63 21.10 4.67
CA ALA A 97 3.33 19.88 3.93
C ALA A 97 2.56 20.16 2.63
N PHE A 98 1.55 21.04 2.68
CA PHE A 98 0.80 21.44 1.48
C PHE A 98 1.66 22.22 0.48
N GLU A 99 2.58 23.07 0.95
CA GLU A 99 3.54 23.75 0.07
C GLU A 99 4.41 22.75 -0.70
N ARG A 100 4.85 21.66 -0.07
CA ARG A 100 5.57 20.59 -0.78
C ARG A 100 4.70 19.89 -1.82
N VAL A 101 3.42 19.63 -1.50
CA VAL A 101 2.45 19.10 -2.48
C VAL A 101 2.34 20.02 -3.69
N LEU A 102 2.16 21.33 -3.47
CA LEU A 102 1.99 22.31 -4.52
C LEU A 102 3.28 22.62 -5.29
N ALA A 103 4.45 22.43 -4.66
CA ALA A 103 5.73 22.53 -5.34
C ALA A 103 5.92 21.40 -6.37
N VAL A 104 5.44 20.19 -6.08
CA VAL A 104 5.50 19.05 -7.00
C VAL A 104 4.33 19.04 -7.98
N ASN A 105 3.12 19.36 -7.52
CA ASN A 105 1.91 19.43 -8.34
C ASN A 105 1.13 20.73 -8.06
N PRO A 106 1.42 21.81 -8.79
CA PRO A 106 0.77 23.12 -8.60
C PRO A 106 -0.75 23.14 -8.80
N ASN A 107 -1.29 22.13 -9.47
CA ASN A 107 -2.71 21.97 -9.79
C ASN A 107 -3.43 21.01 -8.82
N TYR A 108 -2.80 20.62 -7.72
CA TYR A 108 -3.43 19.77 -6.71
C TYR A 108 -4.50 20.56 -5.94
N THR A 109 -5.73 20.56 -6.47
CA THR A 109 -6.83 21.41 -6.01
C THR A 109 -7.13 21.25 -4.52
N ALA A 110 -7.07 20.02 -4.00
CA ALA A 110 -7.42 19.77 -2.60
C ALA A 110 -6.47 20.49 -1.63
N ALA A 111 -5.16 20.40 -1.84
CA ALA A 111 -4.16 21.13 -1.05
C ALA A 111 -4.31 22.66 -1.16
N ARG A 112 -4.77 23.19 -2.29
CA ARG A 112 -5.07 24.64 -2.42
C ARG A 112 -6.30 25.04 -1.59
N LEU A 113 -7.32 24.18 -1.55
CA LEU A 113 -8.52 24.42 -0.78
C LEU A 113 -8.24 24.38 0.73
N ASP A 114 -7.41 23.43 1.18
CA ASP A 114 -7.06 23.27 2.60
C ASP A 114 -6.12 24.39 3.13
N MET A 115 -5.52 25.19 2.24
CA MET A 115 -4.68 26.34 2.60
C MET A 115 -5.43 27.69 2.61
N ALA A 116 -6.67 27.75 2.11
CA ALA A 116 -7.42 28.98 1.89
C ALA A 116 -8.18 29.44 3.15
#